data_AF-A0A3B8Q8Z7-F1
#
_entry.id   AF-A0A3B8Q8Z7-F1
#
_cell.length_a   1.000
_cell.length_b   1.000
_cell.length_c   1.000
_cell.angle_alpha   90.00
_cell.angle_beta   90.00
_cell.angle_gamma   90.00
#
_symmetry.space_group_name_H-M   'P 1'
#
loop_
_entity.id
_entity.type
_entity.pdbx_description
1 polymer ?
#
loop_
_entity_poly.entity_id
_entity_poly.type
_entity_poly.pdbx_seq_one_letter_code
_entity_poly.pdbx_strand_id
1 'polypeptide(L)'
;MRYGLDPRILPTRIVLDPSAVLSPDASLFSTDSEAPVLIFATEAASVERVETLKDVGAQVEIVPQADGRADLKEMLERCWGLGIRSVFCEGGGRLATALTREELVQRLYLFKAPLTLGPQGVLAFGGGGSTPEDLGWSSTGEPIQFGPDLLLKYDREADVMY
;
A
#
# COMPACT_ATOMS: atom_id res chain seq x y z
N MET A 1 14.64 5.97 -33.16
CA MET A 1 15.16 6.30 -31.82
C MET A 1 14.42 5.40 -30.83
N ARG A 2 15.02 4.29 -30.39
CA ARG A 2 14.41 3.43 -29.37
C ARG A 2 14.62 4.16 -28.04
N TYR A 3 13.55 4.51 -27.33
CA TYR A 3 13.67 4.93 -25.94
C TYR A 3 14.29 3.74 -25.18
N GLY A 4 15.60 3.85 -24.90
CA GLY A 4 16.29 2.87 -24.09
C GLY A 4 15.61 2.82 -22.74
N LEU A 5 15.10 1.65 -22.37
CA LEU A 5 14.69 1.40 -21.01
C LEU A 5 15.97 1.48 -20.18
N ASP A 6 16.14 2.59 -19.46
CA ASP A 6 17.01 2.67 -18.28
C ASP A 6 16.81 1.37 -17.48
N PRO A 7 17.86 0.71 -16.93
CA PRO A 7 17.66 -0.45 -16.06
C PRO A 7 16.47 -0.22 -15.14
N ARG A 8 15.45 -1.09 -15.27
CA ARG A 8 14.23 -0.98 -14.46
C ARG A 8 14.65 -1.13 -13.01
N ILE A 9 14.70 -0.02 -12.29
CA ILE A 9 14.85 -0.05 -10.83
C ILE A 9 13.62 -0.77 -10.31
N LEU A 10 13.83 -1.93 -9.70
CA LEU A 10 12.73 -2.69 -9.11
C LEU A 10 12.16 -1.90 -7.94
N PRO A 11 10.82 -1.76 -7.83
CA PRO A 11 10.22 -1.05 -6.71
C PRO A 11 10.49 -1.80 -5.41
N THR A 12 10.83 -1.06 -4.35
CA THR A 12 10.90 -1.60 -3.00
C THR A 12 9.54 -2.19 -2.63
N ARG A 13 9.54 -3.44 -2.15
CA ARG A 13 8.36 -4.14 -1.66
C ARG A 13 8.17 -3.78 -0.19
N ILE A 14 7.11 -3.04 0.11
CA ILE A 14 6.84 -2.53 1.46
C ILE A 14 5.77 -3.41 2.11
N VAL A 15 6.05 -3.90 3.32
CA VAL A 15 5.12 -4.69 4.12
C VAL A 15 4.84 -3.99 5.43
N LEU A 16 3.57 -3.77 5.74
CA LEU A 16 3.14 -3.34 7.07
C LEU A 16 2.82 -4.58 7.92
N ASP A 17 3.68 -4.89 8.88
CA ASP A 17 3.57 -6.05 9.75
C ASP A 17 3.84 -5.65 11.21
N PRO A 18 2.85 -5.04 11.90
CA PRO A 18 3.06 -4.40 13.20
C PRO A 18 3.66 -5.31 14.29
N SER A 19 3.41 -6.61 14.21
CA SER A 19 3.88 -7.61 15.20
C SER A 19 5.01 -8.49 14.66
N ALA A 20 5.58 -8.15 13.49
CA ALA A 20 6.61 -8.92 12.80
C ALA A 20 6.21 -10.40 12.58
N VAL A 21 4.94 -10.70 12.30
CA VAL A 21 4.43 -12.08 12.16
C VAL A 21 4.70 -12.73 10.80
N LEU A 22 5.22 -11.99 9.82
CA LEU A 22 5.62 -12.50 8.52
C LEU A 22 6.58 -13.68 8.68
N SER A 23 6.37 -14.73 7.89
CA SER A 23 7.26 -15.90 7.90
C SER A 23 8.57 -15.55 7.18
N PRO A 24 9.74 -15.93 7.74
CA PRO A 24 11.02 -15.79 7.05
C PRO A 24 11.11 -16.65 5.76
N ASP A 25 10.24 -17.66 5.62
CA ASP A 25 10.14 -18.51 4.42
C ASP A 25 9.14 -17.98 3.38
N ALA A 26 8.60 -16.77 3.57
CA ALA A 26 7.67 -16.18 2.62
C ALA A 26 8.35 -16.00 1.25
N SER A 27 7.60 -16.25 0.16
CA SER A 27 8.09 -16.05 -1.22
C SER A 27 8.59 -14.63 -1.50
N LEU A 28 8.21 -13.67 -0.64
CA LEU A 28 8.75 -12.32 -0.63
C LEU A 28 10.28 -12.31 -0.52
N PHE A 29 10.89 -13.23 0.21
CA PHE A 29 12.34 -13.34 0.40
C PHE A 29 13.02 -14.28 -0.61
N SER A 30 12.29 -14.73 -1.64
CA SER A 30 12.87 -15.59 -2.69
C SER A 30 13.99 -14.88 -3.45
N THR A 31 15.00 -15.66 -3.86
CA THR A 31 16.12 -15.17 -4.68
C THR A 31 15.73 -14.89 -6.14
N ASP A 32 14.49 -15.20 -6.53
CA ASP A 32 13.95 -14.93 -7.87
C ASP A 32 13.69 -13.43 -8.11
N SER A 33 13.76 -12.60 -7.07
CA SER A 33 13.58 -11.15 -7.16
C SER A 33 14.65 -10.41 -6.37
N GLU A 34 15.36 -9.51 -7.04
CA GLU A 34 16.34 -8.60 -6.42
C GLU A 34 15.68 -7.35 -5.82
N ALA A 35 14.34 -7.26 -5.83
CA ALA A 35 13.63 -6.11 -5.29
C ALA A 35 13.81 -6.00 -3.77
N PRO A 36 14.22 -4.85 -3.22
CA PRO A 36 14.39 -4.68 -1.77
C PRO A 36 13.09 -4.97 -1.02
N VAL A 37 13.21 -5.50 0.20
CA VAL A 37 12.07 -5.72 1.10
C VAL A 37 12.22 -4.79 2.30
N LEU A 38 11.22 -3.91 2.47
CA LEU A 38 11.12 -3.00 3.60
C LEU A 38 9.91 -3.40 4.44
N ILE A 39 10.13 -3.67 5.72
CA ILE A 39 9.07 -4.06 6.67
C ILE A 39 8.93 -2.96 7.70
N PHE A 40 7.69 -2.52 7.91
CA PHE A 40 7.32 -1.66 9.02
C PHE A 40 6.67 -2.49 10.11
N ALA A 41 7.34 -2.55 11.27
CA ALA A 41 6.82 -3.13 12.49
C ALA A 41 6.63 -2.02 13.55
N THR A 42 5.97 -2.32 14.67
CA THR A 42 5.87 -1.38 15.78
C THR A 42 6.67 -1.85 16.98
N GLU A 43 6.76 -1.03 18.03
CA GLU A 43 7.41 -1.38 19.30
C GLU A 43 6.80 -2.62 20.00
N ALA A 44 5.67 -3.12 19.52
CA ALA A 44 5.03 -4.34 20.01
C ALA A 44 5.62 -5.63 19.39
N ALA A 45 6.42 -5.53 18.33
CA ALA A 45 7.07 -6.67 17.73
C ALA A 45 8.18 -7.23 18.64
N SER A 46 8.30 -8.57 18.66
CA SER A 46 9.43 -9.22 19.35
C SER A 46 10.74 -8.89 18.66
N VAL A 47 11.76 -8.53 19.45
CA VAL A 47 13.13 -8.29 18.96
C VAL A 47 13.65 -9.51 18.19
N GLU A 48 13.42 -10.73 18.69
CA GLU A 48 13.85 -11.97 18.04
C GLU A 48 13.24 -12.13 16.64
N ARG A 49 11.95 -11.78 16.49
CA ARG A 49 11.25 -11.86 15.20
C ARG A 49 11.75 -10.80 14.22
N VAL A 50 12.01 -9.59 14.73
CA VAL A 50 12.60 -8.51 13.92
C VAL A 50 13.98 -8.91 13.41
N GLU A 51 14.84 -9.46 14.26
CA GLU A 51 16.17 -9.93 13.84
C GLU A 51 16.07 -11.10 12.86
N THR A 52 15.14 -12.04 13.07
CA THR A 52 14.89 -13.14 12.11
C THR A 52 14.53 -12.62 10.71
N LEU A 53 13.72 -11.55 10.62
CA LEU A 53 13.37 -10.94 9.33
C LEU A 53 14.56 -10.21 8.70
N LYS A 54 15.41 -9.57 9.51
CA LYS A 54 16.65 -8.95 9.01
C LYS A 54 17.64 -9.98 8.49
N ASP A 55 17.76 -11.13 9.16
CA ASP A 55 18.66 -12.22 8.77
C ASP A 55 18.33 -12.81 7.38
N VAL A 56 17.04 -12.79 6.98
CA VAL A 56 16.61 -13.18 5.63
C VAL A 56 16.61 -12.03 4.61
N GLY A 57 17.23 -10.89 4.95
CA GLY A 57 17.51 -9.79 4.04
C GLY A 57 16.47 -8.65 4.04
N ALA A 58 15.54 -8.61 5.00
CA ALA A 58 14.63 -7.48 5.14
C ALA A 58 15.33 -6.27 5.77
N GLN A 59 15.06 -5.06 5.27
CA GLN A 59 15.18 -3.86 6.10
C GLN A 59 13.93 -3.77 6.98
N VAL A 60 14.11 -3.59 8.29
CA VAL A 60 13.00 -3.45 9.24
C VAL A 60 13.07 -2.09 9.92
N GLU A 61 12.03 -1.27 9.75
CA GLU A 61 11.84 0.00 10.42
C GLU A 61 10.78 -0.13 11.52
N ILE A 62 11.05 0.43 12.69
CA ILE A 62 10.09 0.48 13.79
C ILE A 62 9.37 1.83 13.76
N VAL A 63 8.04 1.81 13.66
CA VAL A 63 7.18 2.99 13.71
C VAL A 63 6.32 2.97 14.97
N PRO A 64 5.98 4.14 15.55
CA PRO A 64 5.16 4.22 16.74
C PRO A 64 3.74 3.69 16.48
N GLN A 65 3.04 3.35 17.56
CA GLN A 65 1.61 3.09 17.49
C GLN A 65 0.78 4.39 17.61
N ALA A 66 -0.25 4.49 16.77
CA ALA A 66 -1.37 5.42 16.89
C ALA A 66 -2.67 4.61 17.02
N ASP A 67 -3.45 4.84 18.08
CA ASP A 67 -4.70 4.14 18.38
C ASP A 67 -4.60 2.59 18.32
N GLY A 68 -3.48 2.04 18.81
CA GLY A 68 -3.21 0.59 18.84
C GLY A 68 -2.92 -0.02 17.46
N ARG A 69 -2.63 0.80 16.46
CA ARG A 69 -2.19 0.40 15.11
C ARG A 69 -0.88 1.11 14.78
N ALA A 70 -0.16 0.67 13.75
CA ALA A 70 1.01 1.39 13.26
C ALA A 70 0.60 2.79 12.75
N ASP A 71 1.39 3.81 13.09
CA ASP A 71 1.23 5.15 12.56
C ASP A 71 1.58 5.19 11.06
N LEU A 72 0.56 5.32 10.21
CA LEU A 72 0.72 5.28 8.76
C LEU A 72 1.38 6.56 8.22
N LYS A 73 1.21 7.70 8.91
CA LYS A 73 1.84 8.95 8.51
C LYS A 73 3.35 8.87 8.74
N GLU A 74 3.77 8.44 9.93
CA GLU A 74 5.20 8.21 10.22
C GLU A 74 5.79 7.18 9.25
N MET A 75 5.06 6.09 8.95
CA MET A 75 5.48 5.10 7.94
C MET A 75 5.79 5.74 6.58
N LEU A 76 4.92 6.61 6.09
CA LEU A 76 5.11 7.30 4.81
C LEU A 76 6.22 8.36 4.88
N GLU A 77 6.38 9.04 6.02
CA GLU A 77 7.52 9.95 6.26
C GLU A 77 8.86 9.20 6.27
N ARG A 78 8.91 7.98 6.83
CA ARG A 78 10.09 7.10 6.76
C ARG A 78 10.39 6.67 5.33
N CYS A 79 9.37 6.30 4.57
CA CYS A 79 9.51 6.01 3.13
C CYS A 79 10.14 7.22 2.40
N TRP A 80 9.67 8.43 2.69
CA TRP A 80 10.23 9.66 2.14
C TRP A 80 11.71 9.84 2.51
N GLY A 81 12.07 9.64 3.78
CA GLY A 81 13.46 9.69 4.26
C GLY A 81 14.38 8.69 3.54
N LEU A 82 13.86 7.51 3.19
CA LEU A 82 14.56 6.45 2.45
C LEU A 82 14.61 6.67 0.93
N GLY A 83 14.12 7.81 0.42
CA GLY A 83 14.14 8.11 -1.00
C GLY A 83 12.92 7.59 -1.78
N ILE A 84 11.96 6.94 -1.13
CA ILE A 84 10.74 6.44 -1.76
C ILE A 84 9.76 7.62 -1.91
N ARG A 85 9.48 8.01 -3.15
CA ARG A 85 8.66 9.20 -3.48
C ARG A 85 7.21 8.88 -3.82
N SER A 86 6.91 7.62 -4.11
CA SER A 86 5.58 7.14 -4.44
C SER A 86 5.41 5.73 -3.92
N VAL A 87 4.25 5.43 -3.32
CA VAL A 87 3.87 4.09 -2.87
C VAL A 87 2.63 3.66 -3.64
N PHE A 88 2.67 2.47 -4.24
CA PHE A 88 1.50 1.83 -4.81
C PHE A 88 0.96 0.79 -3.83
N CYS A 89 -0.15 1.10 -3.17
CA CYS A 89 -0.72 0.24 -2.14
C CYS A 89 -1.72 -0.77 -2.74
N GLU A 90 -1.31 -2.04 -2.75
CA GLU A 90 -2.19 -3.18 -3.09
C GLU A 90 -2.72 -3.92 -1.84
N GLY A 91 -2.47 -3.36 -0.65
CA GLY A 91 -2.88 -3.97 0.61
C GLY A 91 -4.40 -4.15 0.73
N GLY A 92 -4.83 -5.11 1.57
CA GLY A 92 -6.24 -5.44 1.74
C GLY A 92 -7.09 -4.27 2.28
N GLY A 93 -8.42 -4.42 2.18
CA GLY A 93 -9.39 -3.36 2.46
C GLY A 93 -9.20 -2.63 3.80
N ARG A 94 -8.69 -3.30 4.85
CA ARG A 94 -8.37 -2.65 6.14
C ARG A 94 -7.30 -1.56 6.01
N LEU A 95 -6.20 -1.82 5.29
CA LEU A 95 -5.11 -0.85 5.10
C LEU A 95 -5.57 0.28 4.16
N ALA A 96 -6.19 -0.08 3.03
CA ALA A 96 -6.75 0.90 2.10
C ALA A 96 -7.73 1.87 2.79
N THR A 97 -8.58 1.34 3.69
CA THR A 97 -9.50 2.14 4.51
C THR A 97 -8.79 3.07 5.47
N ALA A 98 -7.73 2.59 6.15
CA ALA A 98 -6.99 3.40 7.10
C ALA A 98 -6.28 4.56 6.39
N LEU A 99 -5.54 4.27 5.31
CA LEU A 99 -4.89 5.30 4.47
C LEU A 99 -5.89 6.33 3.93
N THR A 100 -7.07 5.87 3.51
CA THR A 100 -8.17 6.73 3.05
C THR A 100 -8.67 7.68 4.14
N ARG A 101 -9.00 7.14 5.32
CA ARG A 101 -9.55 7.91 6.44
C ARG A 101 -8.56 8.89 7.04
N GLU A 102 -7.27 8.55 7.00
CA GLU A 102 -6.17 9.41 7.45
C GLU A 102 -5.72 10.40 6.36
N GLU A 103 -6.43 10.45 5.23
CA GLU A 103 -6.18 11.41 4.16
C GLU A 103 -4.83 11.25 3.44
N LEU A 104 -4.25 10.05 3.50
CA LEU A 104 -2.90 9.75 2.99
C LEU A 104 -2.87 9.28 1.53
N VAL A 105 -4.03 9.19 0.87
CA VAL A 105 -4.16 8.68 -0.51
C VAL A 105 -4.47 9.80 -1.49
N GLN A 106 -3.58 10.01 -2.46
CA GLN A 106 -3.75 11.04 -3.49
C GLN A 106 -4.52 10.53 -4.72
N ARG A 107 -4.38 9.24 -5.06
CA ARG A 107 -5.00 8.63 -6.24
C ARG A 107 -5.51 7.23 -5.95
N LEU A 108 -6.67 6.89 -6.48
CA LEU A 108 -7.21 5.54 -6.51
C LEU A 108 -7.20 4.96 -7.93
N TYR A 109 -6.87 3.67 -8.01
CA TYR A 109 -7.06 2.84 -9.20
C TYR A 109 -8.07 1.75 -8.85
N LEU A 110 -9.32 1.91 -9.28
CA LEU A 110 -10.42 1.02 -8.96
C LEU A 110 -10.74 0.09 -10.12
N PHE A 111 -10.45 -1.19 -9.96
CA PHE A 111 -10.87 -2.23 -10.89
C PHE A 111 -12.27 -2.73 -10.53
N LYS A 112 -13.18 -2.65 -11.49
CA LYS A 112 -14.54 -3.18 -11.40
C LYS A 112 -14.69 -4.38 -12.33
N ALA A 113 -14.78 -5.56 -11.72
CA ALA A 113 -15.08 -6.80 -12.44
C ALA A 113 -16.60 -6.96 -12.67
N PRO A 114 -17.03 -7.64 -13.74
CA PRO A 114 -18.45 -7.91 -14.01
C PRO A 114 -18.94 -9.12 -13.18
N LEU A 115 -18.67 -9.10 -11.88
CA LEU A 115 -19.01 -10.16 -10.93
C LEU A 115 -19.85 -9.62 -9.78
N THR A 116 -20.82 -10.42 -9.32
CA THR A 116 -21.64 -10.13 -8.15
C THR A 116 -21.25 -11.07 -7.01
N LEU A 117 -20.72 -10.53 -5.92
CA LEU A 117 -20.22 -11.31 -4.78
C LEU A 117 -21.31 -11.73 -3.77
N GLY A 118 -22.51 -11.16 -3.88
CA GLY A 118 -23.62 -11.44 -2.96
C GLY A 118 -23.41 -10.90 -1.54
N PRO A 119 -24.25 -11.30 -0.57
CA PRO A 119 -24.29 -10.71 0.78
C PRO A 119 -23.04 -10.92 1.63
N GLN A 120 -22.21 -11.91 1.31
CA GLN A 120 -20.95 -12.21 2.01
C GLN A 120 -19.73 -11.55 1.36
N GLY A 121 -19.95 -10.71 0.33
CA GLY A 121 -18.87 -9.96 -0.31
C GLY A 121 -18.13 -9.08 0.69
N VAL A 122 -16.80 -9.05 0.57
CA VAL A 122 -15.96 -8.16 1.36
C VAL A 122 -16.01 -6.76 0.73
N LEU A 123 -16.21 -5.72 1.55
CA LEU A 123 -16.22 -4.35 1.08
C LEU A 123 -14.82 -3.93 0.61
N ALA A 124 -14.74 -3.23 -0.52
CA ALA A 124 -13.49 -2.66 -1.03
C ALA A 124 -12.91 -1.61 -0.07
N PHE A 125 -13.79 -0.79 0.51
CA PHE A 125 -13.48 0.18 1.57
C PHE A 125 -14.37 -0.10 2.78
N GLY A 126 -13.77 -0.15 3.96
CA GLY A 126 -14.47 -0.24 5.23
C GLY A 126 -15.05 1.12 5.63
N GLY A 127 -16.19 1.13 6.33
CA GLY A 127 -16.68 2.34 6.96
C GLY A 127 -18.06 2.86 6.56
N GLY A 128 -18.92 2.03 5.97
CA GLY A 128 -20.35 2.32 5.87
C GLY A 128 -20.69 3.22 4.69
N GLY A 129 -20.95 2.62 3.54
CA GLY A 129 -21.74 3.22 2.45
C GLY A 129 -21.14 4.40 1.68
N SER A 130 -20.03 4.98 2.12
CA SER A 130 -19.39 6.10 1.42
C SER A 130 -18.74 5.66 0.10
N THR A 131 -19.01 6.44 -0.94
CA THR A 131 -18.38 6.35 -2.25
C THR A 131 -17.06 7.14 -2.27
N PRO A 132 -16.17 6.90 -3.26
CA PRO A 132 -15.00 7.76 -3.43
C PRO A 132 -15.36 9.25 -3.51
N GLU A 133 -16.46 9.58 -4.18
CA GLU A 133 -16.98 10.94 -4.35
C GLU A 133 -17.38 11.57 -3.00
N ASP A 134 -18.02 10.80 -2.11
CA ASP A 134 -18.36 11.27 -0.74
C ASP A 134 -17.12 11.59 0.10
N LEU A 135 -15.95 11.09 -0.30
CA LEU A 135 -14.66 11.27 0.38
C LEU A 135 -13.79 12.34 -0.28
N GLY A 136 -14.34 13.10 -1.24
CA GLY A 136 -13.64 14.21 -1.90
C GLY A 136 -12.74 13.79 -3.06
N TRP A 137 -12.96 12.61 -3.62
CA TRP A 137 -12.28 12.18 -4.84
C TRP A 137 -13.12 12.44 -6.09
N SER A 138 -12.46 12.93 -7.13
CA SER A 138 -13.05 13.20 -8.44
C SER A 138 -12.52 12.18 -9.45
N SER A 139 -13.42 11.60 -10.25
CA SER A 139 -13.03 10.70 -11.34
C SER A 139 -12.17 11.45 -12.36
N THR A 140 -11.06 10.84 -12.79
CA THR A 140 -10.12 11.45 -13.74
C THR A 140 -9.95 10.64 -15.01
N GLY A 141 -10.24 11.28 -16.15
CA GLY A 141 -10.19 10.67 -17.47
C GLY A 141 -11.36 9.72 -17.73
N GLU A 142 -11.28 9.02 -18.86
CA GLU A 142 -12.28 8.01 -19.23
C GLU A 142 -11.96 6.64 -18.58
N PRO A 143 -12.98 5.84 -18.22
CA PRO A 143 -12.79 4.45 -17.81
C PRO A 143 -12.00 3.66 -18.84
N ILE A 144 -11.02 2.88 -18.39
CA ILE A 144 -10.18 2.06 -19.27
C ILE A 144 -10.61 0.61 -19.18
N GLN A 145 -10.94 0.00 -20.32
CA GLN A 145 -11.32 -1.41 -20.36
C GLN A 145 -10.08 -2.33 -20.41
N PHE A 146 -10.05 -3.31 -19.51
CA PHE A 146 -9.06 -4.39 -19.47
C PHE A 146 -9.78 -5.74 -19.55
N GLY A 147 -9.98 -6.23 -20.78
CA GLY A 147 -10.76 -7.43 -21.01
C GLY A 147 -12.20 -7.25 -20.49
N PRO A 148 -12.68 -8.09 -19.56
CA PRO A 148 -14.01 -7.94 -18.96
C PRO A 148 -14.10 -6.85 -17.88
N ASP A 149 -12.96 -6.35 -17.39
CA ASP A 149 -12.89 -5.44 -16.25
C ASP A 149 -12.77 -3.98 -16.70
N LEU A 150 -13.21 -3.07 -15.82
CA LEU A 150 -13.05 -1.62 -16.00
C LEU A 150 -12.11 -1.06 -14.95
N LEU A 151 -11.14 -0.25 -15.37
CA LEU A 151 -10.34 0.60 -14.50
C LEU A 151 -10.96 2.01 -14.45
N LEU A 152 -11.34 2.43 -13.25
CA LEU A 152 -11.70 3.80 -12.92
C LEU A 152 -10.54 4.44 -12.17
N LYS A 153 -10.20 5.69 -12.53
CA LYS A 153 -9.17 6.47 -11.85
C LYS A 153 -9.83 7.62 -11.12
N TYR A 154 -9.37 7.87 -9.91
CA TYR A 154 -9.82 8.99 -9.11
C TYR A 154 -8.62 9.72 -8.55
N ASP A 155 -8.65 11.05 -8.60
CA ASP A 155 -7.67 11.91 -7.95
C ASP A 155 -8.36 12.70 -6.84
N ARG A 156 -7.64 12.96 -5.76
CA ARG A 156 -8.13 13.88 -4.74
C ARG A 156 -7.91 15.28 -5.26
N GLU A 157 -8.90 16.16 -5.10
CA GLU A 157 -8.63 17.58 -5.30
C GLU A 157 -7.49 17.95 -4.35
N ALA A 158 -6.35 18.33 -4.91
CA ALA A 158 -5.22 18.75 -4.11
C ALA A 158 -5.65 20.04 -3.40
N ASP A 159 -5.51 20.08 -2.07
CA ASP A 159 -5.26 21.36 -1.42
C ASP A 159 -3.97 21.90 -2.04
N VAL A 160 -4.13 22.83 -2.98
CA VAL A 160 -3.01 23.53 -3.63
C VAL A 160 -2.41 24.45 -2.58
N MET A 161 -1.60 23.89 -1.69
CA MET A 161 -0.77 24.63 -0.75
C MET A 161 0.67 24.42 -1.19
N TYR A 162 1.16 25.38 -1.99
CA TYR A 162 2.57 25.54 -2.31
C TYR A 162 3.39 25.94 -1.07
#